data_AF-A0A536HQI5-F1
#
_entry.id   AF-A0A536HQI5-F1
#
_cell.length_a   1.000
_cell.length_b   1.000
_cell.length_c   1.000
_cell.angle_alpha   90.00
_cell.angle_beta   90.00
_cell.angle_gamma   90.00
#
_symmetry.space_group_name_H-M   'P 1'
#
loop_
_entity.id
_entity.type
_entity.pdbx_description
1 polymer ?
#
loop_
_entity_poly.entity_id
_entity_poly.type
_entity_poly.pdbx_seq_one_letter_code
_entity_poly.pdbx_strand_id
1 'polypeptide(L)'
;MTWPSLRFKRPASPSIVLRPQDQWLFTPQSMIWRVNQESVVVLGGMTALLLQFAHPLVAAGVRDHSDFRSDPTGRLLRTYRLTLNLVFGTREQALESAREINRRHRTVQGPDYSATDPDLLLWVQATLIYSALGAYSEFVGPLGENERDGYYQDTKRLGALLGVPPASYPKDIRAFDEYFAEMIDGPVRVTGDARSLANALL
;
A
#
# COMPACT_ATOMS: atom_id res chain seq x y z
N MET A 1 63.06 -15.25 10.49
CA MET A 1 62.05 -14.65 11.40
C MET A 1 60.68 -15.03 10.86
N THR A 2 60.02 -16.04 11.43
CA THR A 2 58.69 -16.51 11.02
C THR A 2 57.77 -16.49 12.23
N TRP A 3 56.67 -15.75 12.14
CA TRP A 3 55.63 -15.67 13.17
C TRP A 3 54.69 -16.88 13.08
N PRO A 4 54.22 -17.45 14.20
CA PRO A 4 53.21 -18.50 14.17
C PRO A 4 51.81 -17.91 13.93
N SER A 5 51.07 -18.48 12.98
CA SER A 5 49.69 -18.11 12.70
C SER A 5 48.76 -18.68 13.78
N LEU A 6 48.21 -17.81 14.63
CA LEU A 6 47.13 -18.14 15.55
C LEU A 6 45.81 -18.27 14.76
N ARG A 7 45.31 -19.50 14.61
CA ARG A 7 43.97 -19.77 14.07
C ARG A 7 42.94 -19.51 15.16
N PHE A 8 42.26 -18.37 15.10
CA PHE A 8 41.02 -18.16 15.85
C PHE A 8 39.90 -19.01 15.24
N LYS A 9 39.38 -19.99 15.98
CA LYS A 9 38.11 -20.64 15.64
C LYS A 9 37.00 -19.59 15.84
N ARG A 10 36.43 -19.10 14.73
CA ARG A 10 35.17 -18.35 14.78
C ARG A 10 34.10 -19.27 15.38
N PRO A 11 33.33 -18.84 16.40
CA PRO A 11 32.17 -19.61 16.83
C PRO A 11 31.19 -19.71 15.66
N ALA A 12 30.59 -20.89 15.49
CA ALA A 12 29.55 -21.08 14.48
C ALA A 12 28.37 -20.16 14.84
N SER A 13 28.11 -19.17 13.97
CA SER A 13 26.86 -18.40 14.03
C SER A 13 25.71 -19.38 13.86
N PRO A 14 24.70 -19.41 14.75
CA PRO A 14 23.54 -20.26 14.52
C PRO A 14 22.87 -19.82 13.21
N SER A 15 22.89 -20.70 12.21
CA SER A 15 22.12 -20.53 10.99
C SER A 15 20.65 -20.57 11.37
N ILE A 16 20.03 -19.39 11.48
CA ILE A 16 18.58 -19.28 11.57
C ILE A 16 18.03 -19.79 10.23
N VAL A 17 17.62 -21.06 10.20
CA VAL A 17 16.87 -21.61 9.08
C VAL A 17 15.48 -21.03 9.17
N LEU A 18 15.22 -19.95 8.43
CA LEU A 18 13.87 -19.44 8.22
C LEU A 18 13.07 -20.54 7.53
N ARG A 19 11.87 -20.86 8.04
CA ARG A 19 10.98 -21.76 7.31
C ARG A 19 10.59 -21.09 5.99
N PRO A 20 10.31 -21.84 4.91
CA PRO A 20 9.88 -21.24 3.64
C PRO A 20 8.70 -20.27 3.82
N GLN A 21 7.76 -20.58 4.72
CA GLN A 21 6.64 -19.70 5.07
C GLN A 21 7.02 -18.42 5.86
N ASP A 22 8.21 -18.36 6.45
CA ASP A 22 8.72 -17.18 7.16
C ASP A 22 9.49 -16.24 6.21
N GLN A 23 9.71 -16.67 4.96
CA GLN A 23 10.51 -15.94 3.96
C GLN A 23 9.73 -14.83 3.24
N TRP A 24 8.41 -14.97 3.09
CA TRP A 24 7.54 -14.00 2.42
C TRP A 24 6.42 -13.53 3.34
N LEU A 25 5.97 -12.29 3.16
CA LEU A 25 4.82 -11.76 3.91
C LEU A 25 3.50 -12.34 3.41
N PHE A 26 3.41 -12.53 2.09
CA PHE A 26 2.30 -13.17 1.40
C PHE A 26 2.84 -14.28 0.50
N THR A 27 2.04 -15.32 0.29
CA THR A 27 2.41 -16.47 -0.55
C THR A 27 1.52 -16.53 -1.78
N PRO A 28 1.84 -17.34 -2.80
CA PRO A 28 0.96 -17.56 -3.96
C PRO A 28 -0.46 -18.04 -3.63
N GLN A 29 -0.69 -18.56 -2.42
CA GLN A 29 -2.01 -18.96 -1.92
C GLN A 29 -2.81 -17.81 -1.29
N SER A 30 -2.15 -16.67 -1.02
CA SER A 30 -2.79 -15.45 -0.50
C SER A 30 -3.56 -14.76 -1.63
N MET A 31 -4.73 -14.21 -1.32
CA MET A 31 -5.56 -13.53 -2.34
C MET A 31 -4.90 -12.25 -2.82
N ILE A 32 -4.20 -11.52 -1.94
CA ILE A 32 -3.44 -10.32 -2.36
C ILE A 32 -2.37 -10.66 -3.39
N TRP A 33 -1.73 -11.83 -3.30
CA TRP A 33 -0.76 -12.29 -4.30
C TRP A 33 -1.48 -12.59 -5.62
N ARG A 34 -2.54 -13.39 -5.56
CA ARG A 34 -3.30 -13.80 -6.75
C ARG A 34 -3.90 -12.64 -7.54
N VAL A 35 -4.35 -11.59 -6.86
CA VAL A 35 -4.90 -10.40 -7.52
C VAL A 35 -3.79 -9.52 -8.07
N ASN A 36 -2.78 -9.17 -7.26
CA ASN A 36 -1.76 -8.21 -7.68
C ASN A 36 -0.76 -8.77 -8.69
N GLN A 37 -0.72 -10.10 -8.92
CA GLN A 37 0.17 -10.68 -9.94
C GLN A 37 -0.31 -10.35 -11.37
N GLU A 38 -1.57 -9.97 -11.51
CA GLU A 38 -2.17 -9.57 -12.78
C GLU A 38 -1.77 -8.12 -13.08
N SER A 39 -0.94 -7.92 -14.11
CA SER A 39 -0.41 -6.60 -14.46
C SER A 39 -1.51 -5.57 -14.76
N VAL A 40 -2.68 -6.02 -15.22
CA VAL A 40 -3.86 -5.18 -15.49
C VAL A 40 -4.39 -4.47 -14.23
N VAL A 41 -4.13 -4.99 -13.02
CA VAL A 41 -4.52 -4.35 -11.76
C VAL A 41 -3.86 -2.99 -11.59
N VAL A 42 -2.68 -2.77 -12.18
CA VAL A 42 -1.99 -1.47 -12.18
C VAL A 42 -2.83 -0.38 -12.84
N LEU A 43 -3.69 -0.72 -13.81
CA LEU A 43 -4.60 0.23 -14.45
C LEU A 43 -5.61 0.82 -13.45
N GLY A 44 -5.97 0.07 -12.40
CA GLY A 44 -6.79 0.55 -11.29
C GLY A 44 -6.12 1.67 -10.47
N GLY A 45 -4.80 1.81 -10.55
CA GLY A 45 -4.05 2.84 -9.83
C GLY A 45 -4.51 4.27 -10.15
N MET A 46 -4.96 4.54 -11.38
CA MET A 46 -5.51 5.85 -11.75
C MET A 46 -6.84 6.12 -11.03
N THR A 47 -7.72 5.12 -10.95
CA THR A 47 -8.97 5.21 -10.17
C THR A 47 -8.68 5.48 -8.70
N ALA A 48 -7.71 4.77 -8.11
CA ALA A 48 -7.32 5.01 -6.72
C ALA A 48 -6.83 6.44 -6.50
N LEU A 49 -5.97 6.97 -7.38
CA LEU A 49 -5.46 8.34 -7.26
C LEU A 49 -6.56 9.40 -7.36
N LEU A 50 -7.50 9.24 -8.29
CA LEU A 50 -8.62 10.17 -8.44
C LEU A 50 -9.51 10.18 -7.19
N LEU A 51 -9.78 9.01 -6.59
CA LEU A 51 -10.53 8.90 -5.35
C LEU A 51 -9.76 9.48 -4.15
N GLN A 52 -8.45 9.30 -4.08
CA GLN A 52 -7.61 9.89 -3.04
C GLN A 52 -7.64 11.42 -3.13
N PHE A 53 -7.52 11.98 -4.33
CA PHE A 53 -7.57 13.44 -4.55
C PHE A 53 -8.95 14.03 -4.24
N ALA A 54 -10.01 13.23 -4.29
CA ALA A 54 -11.32 13.68 -3.90
C ALA A 54 -11.49 13.82 -2.37
N HIS A 55 -10.56 13.33 -1.54
CA HIS A 55 -10.57 13.65 -0.10
C HIS A 55 -9.79 14.95 0.16
N PRO A 56 -10.41 16.03 0.70
CA PRO A 56 -9.78 17.36 0.78
C PRO A 56 -8.43 17.37 1.50
N LEU A 57 -8.32 16.66 2.64
CA LEU A 57 -7.07 16.60 3.41
C LEU A 57 -5.96 15.80 2.72
N VAL A 58 -6.32 14.77 1.94
CA VAL A 58 -5.34 14.00 1.16
C VAL A 58 -4.87 14.86 -0.02
N ALA A 59 -5.78 15.56 -0.69
CA ALA A 59 -5.44 16.50 -1.76
C ALA A 59 -4.50 17.61 -1.28
N ALA A 60 -4.75 18.17 -0.10
CA ALA A 60 -3.88 19.16 0.51
C ALA A 60 -2.46 18.63 0.73
N GLY A 61 -2.32 17.43 1.33
CA GLY A 61 -1.02 16.79 1.52
C GLY A 61 -0.27 16.51 0.22
N VAL A 62 -0.97 16.10 -0.83
CA VAL A 62 -0.36 15.90 -2.16
C VAL A 62 0.05 17.25 -2.78
N ARG A 63 -0.81 18.26 -2.73
CA ARG A 63 -0.54 19.59 -3.28
C ARG A 63 0.69 20.24 -2.64
N ASP A 64 0.83 20.13 -1.33
CA ASP A 64 1.89 20.78 -0.56
C ASP A 64 3.24 20.05 -0.58
N HIS A 65 3.22 18.71 -0.70
CA HIS A 65 4.43 17.90 -0.48
C HIS A 65 4.81 16.97 -1.64
N SER A 66 4.03 16.91 -2.72
CA SER A 66 4.31 16.01 -3.83
C SER A 66 4.89 16.74 -5.04
N ASP A 67 5.99 16.21 -5.55
CA ASP A 67 6.58 16.54 -6.86
C ASP A 67 5.77 15.97 -8.04
N PHE A 68 4.44 15.86 -7.88
CA PHE A 68 3.56 15.18 -8.83
C PHE A 68 3.66 15.80 -10.23
N ARG A 69 3.84 17.13 -10.29
CA ARG A 69 3.92 17.90 -11.54
C ARG A 69 5.31 17.87 -12.19
N SER A 70 6.38 17.67 -11.42
CA SER A 70 7.76 17.76 -11.89
C SER A 70 8.37 16.40 -12.24
N ASP A 71 7.96 15.32 -11.56
CA ASP A 71 8.42 13.94 -11.84
C ASP A 71 7.29 12.90 -11.66
N PRO A 72 6.22 12.94 -12.49
CA PRO A 72 5.10 12.00 -12.39
C PRO A 72 5.53 10.55 -12.62
N THR A 73 6.36 10.30 -13.64
CA THR A 73 6.84 8.95 -14.01
C THR A 73 7.75 8.36 -12.95
N GLY A 74 8.73 9.12 -12.43
CA GLY A 74 9.60 8.63 -11.37
C GLY A 74 8.85 8.40 -10.06
N ARG A 75 7.86 9.24 -9.73
CA ARG A 75 6.96 9.00 -8.58
C ARG A 75 6.15 7.72 -8.73
N LEU A 76 5.58 7.48 -9.92
CA LEU A 76 4.83 6.28 -10.22
C LEU A 76 5.70 5.03 -10.06
N LEU A 77 6.88 5.02 -10.69
CA LEU A 77 7.81 3.88 -10.62
C LEU A 77 8.29 3.59 -9.20
N ARG A 78 8.57 4.61 -8.39
CA ARG A 78 8.91 4.45 -6.97
C ARG A 78 7.78 3.80 -6.17
N THR A 79 6.56 4.28 -6.36
CA THR A 79 5.37 3.76 -5.66
C THR A 79 5.08 2.32 -6.09
N TYR A 80 5.17 2.05 -7.40
CA TYR A 80 4.95 0.72 -7.95
C TYR A 80 5.98 -0.29 -7.41
N ARG A 81 7.27 0.05 -7.41
CA ARG A 81 8.31 -0.80 -6.83
C ARG A 81 8.05 -1.13 -5.36
N LEU A 82 7.67 -0.13 -4.56
CA LEU A 82 7.38 -0.34 -3.14
C LEU A 82 6.16 -1.26 -2.95
N THR A 83 5.13 -1.09 -3.77
CA THR A 83 3.93 -1.94 -3.75
C THR A 83 4.27 -3.39 -4.11
N LEU A 84 5.07 -3.60 -5.17
CA LEU A 84 5.54 -4.94 -5.54
C LEU A 84 6.35 -5.59 -4.42
N ASN A 85 7.22 -4.84 -3.75
CA ASN A 85 7.99 -5.37 -2.62
C ASN A 85 7.10 -5.74 -1.43
N LEU A 86 6.03 -4.99 -1.17
CA LEU A 86 5.10 -5.29 -0.08
C LEU A 86 4.33 -6.59 -0.32
N VAL A 87 4.01 -6.93 -1.57
CA VAL A 87 3.22 -8.11 -1.92
C VAL A 87 4.09 -9.32 -2.26
N PHE A 88 5.10 -9.13 -3.12
CA PHE A 88 5.92 -10.21 -3.71
C PHE A 88 7.33 -10.32 -3.15
N GLY A 89 7.77 -9.29 -2.42
CA GLY A 89 9.10 -9.28 -1.81
C GLY A 89 9.22 -10.28 -0.67
N THR A 90 10.47 -10.56 -0.28
CA THR A 90 10.72 -11.25 0.98
C THR A 90 10.15 -10.43 2.13
N ARG A 91 9.92 -11.08 3.28
CA ARG A 91 9.48 -10.41 4.49
C ARG A 91 10.37 -9.22 4.85
N GLU A 92 11.68 -9.35 4.66
CA GLU A 92 12.63 -8.26 4.87
C GLU A 92 12.40 -7.09 3.91
N GLN A 93 12.27 -7.36 2.61
CA GLN A 93 12.01 -6.34 1.59
C GLN A 93 10.67 -5.62 1.81
N ALA A 94 9.63 -6.36 2.20
CA ALA A 94 8.33 -5.79 2.54
C ALA A 94 8.44 -4.85 3.76
N LEU A 95 9.11 -5.28 4.83
CA LEU A 95 9.31 -4.46 6.03
C LEU A 95 10.20 -3.24 5.77
N GLU A 96 11.23 -3.36 4.94
CA GLU A 96 12.05 -2.21 4.52
C GLU A 96 11.23 -1.21 3.71
N SER A 97 10.43 -1.70 2.75
CA SER A 97 9.55 -0.85 1.93
C SER A 97 8.51 -0.12 2.78
N ALA A 98 7.90 -0.82 3.76
CA ALA A 98 7.00 -0.20 4.73
C ALA A 98 7.70 0.90 5.56
N ARG A 99 8.93 0.66 6.03
CA ARG A 99 9.71 1.68 6.76
C ARG A 99 10.02 2.89 5.89
N GLU A 100 10.35 2.68 4.61
CA GLU A 100 10.59 3.77 3.65
C GLU A 100 9.33 4.61 3.44
N ILE A 101 8.18 3.98 3.21
CA ILE A 101 6.89 4.67 3.07
C ILE A 101 6.58 5.47 4.33
N ASN A 102 6.64 4.83 5.50
CA ASN A 102 6.35 5.49 6.77
C ASN A 102 7.31 6.66 7.07
N ARG A 103 8.58 6.56 6.65
CA ARG A 103 9.53 7.66 6.78
C ARG A 103 9.13 8.86 5.93
N ARG A 104 8.65 8.65 4.72
CA ARG A 104 8.12 9.72 3.86
C ARG A 104 6.82 10.29 4.41
N HIS A 105 5.87 9.46 4.84
CA HIS A 105 4.61 9.94 5.40
C HIS A 105 4.82 10.83 6.63
N ARG A 106 5.81 10.55 7.48
CA ARG A 106 6.15 11.42 8.61
C ARG A 106 6.58 12.84 8.21
N THR A 107 7.00 13.08 6.97
CA THR A 107 7.39 14.42 6.49
C THR A 107 6.24 15.17 5.81
N VAL A 108 5.07 14.54 5.64
CA VAL A 108 3.91 15.12 4.97
C VAL A 108 2.90 15.53 6.05
N GLN A 109 2.97 16.79 6.46
CA GLN A 109 2.16 17.35 7.53
C GLN A 109 1.87 18.82 7.23
N GLY A 110 0.63 19.23 7.43
CA GLY A 110 0.17 20.61 7.36
C GLY A 110 -0.64 20.98 8.60
N PRO A 111 -1.20 22.21 8.66
CA PRO A 111 -2.00 22.66 9.80
C PRO A 111 -3.17 21.73 10.15
N ASP A 112 -3.84 21.20 9.13
CA ASP A 112 -5.09 20.44 9.27
C ASP A 112 -4.99 18.98 8.81
N TYR A 113 -3.80 18.51 8.42
CA TYR A 113 -3.62 17.14 7.93
C TYR A 113 -2.26 16.55 8.30
N SER A 114 -2.21 15.23 8.39
CA SER A 114 -0.99 14.46 8.51
C SER A 114 -1.10 13.17 7.70
N ALA A 115 -0.08 12.82 6.92
CA ALA A 115 -0.07 11.53 6.22
C ALA A 115 0.15 10.32 7.15
N THR A 116 0.30 10.55 8.46
CA THR A 116 0.25 9.50 9.48
C THR A 116 -1.07 9.46 10.24
N ASP A 117 -2.07 10.25 9.83
CA ASP A 117 -3.43 10.17 10.36
C ASP A 117 -4.05 8.80 9.98
N PRO A 118 -4.48 7.99 10.97
CA PRO A 118 -5.08 6.68 10.73
C PRO A 118 -6.28 6.69 9.77
N ASP A 119 -7.13 7.71 9.83
CA ASP A 119 -8.37 7.78 9.04
C ASP A 119 -8.04 8.13 7.58
N LEU A 120 -7.08 9.04 7.37
CA LEU A 120 -6.58 9.35 6.02
C LEU A 120 -5.83 8.16 5.41
N LEU A 121 -5.02 7.46 6.19
CA LEU A 121 -4.34 6.24 5.74
C LEU A 121 -5.34 5.13 5.40
N LEU A 122 -6.40 4.97 6.20
CA LEU A 122 -7.47 4.01 5.92
C LEU A 122 -8.19 4.36 4.61
N TRP A 123 -8.52 5.63 4.38
CA TRP A 123 -9.12 6.06 3.11
C TRP A 123 -8.21 5.74 1.92
N VAL A 124 -6.92 6.09 1.99
CA VAL A 124 -5.96 5.77 0.93
C VAL A 124 -5.93 4.26 0.66
N GLN A 125 -5.88 3.41 1.69
CA GLN A 125 -5.94 1.96 1.52
C GLN A 125 -7.26 1.48 0.92
N ALA A 126 -8.38 2.07 1.34
CA ALA A 126 -9.69 1.72 0.81
C ALA A 126 -9.80 1.98 -0.70
N THR A 127 -9.26 3.10 -1.19
CA THR A 127 -9.23 3.38 -2.63
C THR A 127 -8.40 2.37 -3.41
N LEU A 128 -7.29 1.90 -2.85
CA LEU A 128 -6.44 0.88 -3.47
C LEU A 128 -7.18 -0.46 -3.55
N ILE A 129 -7.80 -0.89 -2.45
CA ILE A 129 -8.60 -2.12 -2.38
C ILE A 129 -9.74 -2.09 -3.41
N TYR A 130 -10.54 -1.01 -3.40
CA TYR A 130 -11.65 -0.82 -4.32
C TYR A 130 -11.18 -0.90 -5.78
N SER A 131 -10.13 -0.14 -6.12
CA SER A 131 -9.62 -0.09 -7.49
C SER A 131 -9.03 -1.41 -7.97
N ALA A 132 -8.37 -2.17 -7.10
CA ALA A 132 -7.73 -3.42 -7.45
C ALA A 132 -8.77 -4.51 -7.68
N LEU A 133 -9.78 -4.62 -6.81
CA LEU A 133 -10.91 -5.53 -6.99
C LEU A 133 -11.72 -5.18 -8.24
N GLY A 134 -11.94 -3.89 -8.50
CA GLY A 134 -12.63 -3.42 -9.71
C GLY A 134 -11.86 -3.77 -10.98
N ALA A 135 -10.57 -3.44 -11.05
CA ALA A 135 -9.73 -3.75 -12.20
C ALA A 135 -9.60 -5.26 -12.45
N TYR A 136 -9.43 -6.06 -11.38
CA TYR A 136 -9.37 -7.51 -11.52
C TYR A 136 -10.70 -8.08 -12.05
N SER A 137 -11.83 -7.64 -11.48
CA SER A 137 -13.16 -8.11 -11.89
C SER A 137 -13.48 -7.77 -13.35
N GLU A 138 -13.05 -6.58 -13.80
CA GLU A 138 -13.28 -6.12 -15.17
C GLU A 138 -12.40 -6.85 -16.20
N PHE A 139 -11.11 -7.01 -15.91
CA PHE A 139 -10.13 -7.44 -16.93
C PHE A 139 -9.69 -8.91 -16.82
N VAL A 140 -9.89 -9.56 -15.67
CA VAL A 140 -9.43 -10.94 -15.42
C VAL A 140 -10.63 -11.86 -15.20
N GLY A 141 -11.54 -11.46 -14.32
CA GLY A 141 -12.79 -12.17 -14.10
C GLY A 141 -13.36 -11.96 -12.69
N PRO A 142 -14.64 -12.30 -12.48
CA PRO A 142 -15.33 -12.05 -11.21
C PRO A 142 -14.70 -12.86 -10.07
N LEU A 143 -14.61 -12.23 -8.90
CA LEU A 143 -14.21 -12.86 -7.64
C LEU A 143 -15.45 -13.18 -6.80
N GLY A 144 -15.49 -14.38 -6.23
CA GLY A 144 -16.51 -14.72 -5.22
C GLY A 144 -16.36 -13.90 -3.95
N GLU A 145 -17.41 -13.80 -3.14
CA GLU A 145 -17.40 -13.01 -1.89
C GLU A 145 -16.26 -13.43 -0.94
N ASN A 146 -16.01 -14.74 -0.80
CA ASN A 146 -14.91 -15.27 0.00
C ASN A 146 -13.52 -14.89 -0.54
N GLU A 147 -13.37 -14.79 -1.87
CA GLU A 147 -12.11 -14.37 -2.48
C GLU A 147 -11.88 -12.88 -2.29
N ARG A 148 -12.94 -12.06 -2.42
CA ARG A 148 -12.90 -10.62 -2.11
C ARG A 148 -12.57 -10.39 -0.63
N ASP A 149 -13.19 -11.13 0.29
CA ASP A 149 -12.88 -11.02 1.71
C ASP A 149 -11.46 -11.49 2.01
N GLY A 150 -10.99 -12.59 1.41
CA GLY A 150 -9.59 -13.01 1.53
C GLY A 150 -8.61 -11.92 1.10
N TYR A 151 -8.87 -11.25 -0.03
CA TYR A 151 -8.07 -10.12 -0.49
C TYR A 151 -8.10 -8.97 0.52
N TYR A 152 -9.29 -8.63 1.01
CA TYR A 152 -9.47 -7.59 2.02
C TYR A 152 -8.71 -7.89 3.32
N GLN A 153 -8.82 -9.11 3.86
CA GLN A 153 -8.09 -9.50 5.08
C GLN A 153 -6.57 -9.48 4.89
N ASP A 154 -6.07 -9.85 3.71
CA ASP A 154 -4.64 -9.73 3.40
C ASP A 154 -4.21 -8.25 3.37
N THR A 155 -5.01 -7.36 2.78
CA THR A 155 -4.70 -5.92 2.72
C THR A 155 -4.66 -5.26 4.10
N LYS A 156 -5.47 -5.73 5.06
CA LYS A 156 -5.43 -5.28 6.47
C LYS A 156 -4.06 -5.55 7.11
N ARG A 157 -3.44 -6.69 6.81
CA ARG A 157 -2.09 -7.03 7.30
C ARG A 157 -1.05 -6.08 6.73
N LEU A 158 -1.15 -5.75 5.44
CA LEU A 158 -0.30 -4.77 4.78
C LEU A 158 -0.51 -3.36 5.37
N GLY A 159 -1.77 -2.95 5.55
CA GLY A 159 -2.12 -1.65 6.13
C GLY A 159 -1.61 -1.44 7.56
N ALA A 160 -1.58 -2.49 8.38
CA ALA A 160 -0.97 -2.44 9.70
C ALA A 160 0.53 -2.09 9.65
N LEU A 161 1.25 -2.57 8.63
CA LEU A 161 2.67 -2.20 8.43
C LEU A 161 2.84 -0.73 8.02
N LEU A 162 1.80 -0.15 7.40
CA LEU A 162 1.76 1.25 6.95
C LEU A 162 1.13 2.19 7.98
N GLY A 163 0.86 1.71 9.19
CA GLY A 163 0.41 2.53 10.32
C GLY A 163 -1.10 2.61 10.51
N VAL A 164 -1.92 1.92 9.70
CA VAL A 164 -3.36 1.84 9.95
C VAL A 164 -3.62 0.86 11.10
N PRO A 165 -4.19 1.30 12.23
CA PRO A 165 -4.52 0.41 13.33
C PRO A 165 -5.48 -0.71 12.85
N PRO A 166 -5.25 -1.99 13.19
CA PRO A 166 -6.14 -3.07 12.77
C PRO A 166 -7.60 -2.88 13.19
N ALA A 167 -7.84 -2.18 14.31
CA ALA A 167 -9.16 -1.87 14.82
C ALA A 167 -9.91 -0.78 14.03
N SER A 168 -9.21 0.02 13.23
CA SER A 168 -9.82 1.05 12.38
C SER A 168 -10.46 0.45 11.12
N TYR A 169 -10.05 -0.76 10.73
CA TYR A 169 -10.62 -1.41 9.54
C TYR A 169 -12.04 -1.92 9.80
N PRO A 170 -12.95 -1.77 8.82
CA PRO A 170 -14.16 -2.56 8.76
C PRO A 170 -13.86 -4.06 8.91
N LYS A 171 -14.77 -4.79 9.56
CA LYS A 171 -14.50 -6.18 9.98
C LYS A 171 -14.23 -7.12 8.79
N ASP A 172 -15.03 -7.00 7.74
CA ASP A 172 -15.08 -7.87 6.56
C ASP A 172 -15.37 -7.04 5.30
N ILE A 173 -15.35 -7.70 4.13
CA ILE A 173 -15.59 -7.04 2.84
C ILE A 173 -16.95 -6.35 2.75
N ARG A 174 -17.98 -6.86 3.44
CA ARG A 174 -19.31 -6.26 3.41
C ARG A 174 -19.34 -4.95 4.19
N ALA A 175 -18.77 -4.93 5.39
CA ALA A 175 -18.61 -3.71 6.16
C ALA A 175 -17.67 -2.71 5.47
N PHE A 176 -16.70 -3.21 4.68
CA PHE A 176 -15.87 -2.35 3.82
C PHE A 176 -16.70 -1.68 2.72
N ASP A 177 -17.57 -2.43 2.03
CA ASP A 177 -18.45 -1.88 0.99
C ASP A 177 -19.37 -0.79 1.57
N GLU A 178 -19.88 -0.98 2.80
CA GLU A 178 -20.67 0.02 3.55
C GLU A 178 -19.83 1.27 3.89
N TYR A 179 -18.66 1.10 4.50
CA TYR A 179 -17.72 2.19 4.80
C TYR A 179 -17.35 3.00 3.54
N PHE A 180 -17.08 2.30 2.44
CA PHE A 180 -16.70 2.95 1.19
C PHE A 180 -17.84 3.83 0.66
N ALA A 181 -19.09 3.33 0.69
CA ALA A 181 -20.26 4.11 0.30
C ALA A 181 -20.44 5.36 1.18
N GLU A 182 -20.28 5.24 2.50
CA GLU A 182 -20.36 6.38 3.43
C GLU A 182 -19.29 7.45 3.13
N MET A 183 -18.06 7.02 2.78
CA MET A 183 -17.00 7.95 2.41
C MET A 183 -17.33 8.74 1.13
N ILE A 184 -17.89 8.06 0.12
CA ILE A 184 -18.33 8.68 -1.14
C ILE A 184 -19.47 9.68 -0.88
N ASP A 185 -20.44 9.32 -0.05
CA ASP A 185 -21.58 10.17 0.25
C ASP A 185 -21.24 11.32 1.22
N GLY A 186 -20.17 11.18 2.00
CA GLY A 186 -19.76 12.13 3.04
C GLY A 186 -18.56 13.02 2.67
N PRO A 187 -17.35 12.73 3.20
CA PRO A 187 -16.20 13.64 3.14
C PRO A 187 -15.56 13.77 1.75
N VAL A 188 -15.78 12.81 0.86
CA VAL A 188 -15.15 12.81 -0.48
C VAL A 188 -15.91 13.75 -1.42
N ARG A 189 -15.21 14.72 -2.00
CA ARG A 189 -15.76 15.77 -2.87
C ARG A 189 -14.75 16.15 -3.95
N VAL A 190 -15.22 16.33 -5.18
CA VAL A 190 -14.38 16.84 -6.28
C VAL A 190 -14.18 18.35 -6.10
N THR A 191 -13.13 18.73 -5.36
CA THR A 191 -12.73 20.13 -5.11
C THR A 191 -11.92 20.72 -6.27
N GLY A 192 -11.58 22.02 -6.19
CA GLY A 192 -10.66 22.65 -7.13
C GLY A 192 -9.27 21.99 -7.13
N ASP A 193 -8.75 21.65 -5.96
CA ASP A 193 -7.50 20.92 -5.80
C ASP A 193 -7.58 19.53 -6.43
N ALA A 194 -8.69 18.80 -6.20
CA ALA A 194 -8.91 17.49 -6.81
C ALA A 194 -8.85 17.54 -8.34
N ARG A 195 -9.54 18.52 -8.95
CA ARG A 195 -9.52 18.73 -10.41
C ARG A 195 -8.13 19.12 -10.91
N SER A 196 -7.43 20.00 -10.19
CA SER A 196 -6.09 20.45 -10.59
C SER A 196 -5.07 19.30 -10.56
N LEU A 197 -5.14 18.45 -9.55
CA LEU A 197 -4.29 17.25 -9.44
C LEU A 197 -4.66 16.20 -10.50
N ALA A 198 -5.95 16.00 -10.77
CA ALA A 198 -6.42 15.12 -11.83
C ALA A 198 -5.95 15.58 -13.23
N ASN A 199 -5.95 16.89 -13.50
CA ASN A 199 -5.43 17.42 -14.77
C ASN A 199 -3.92 17.32 -14.90
N ALA A 200 -3.17 17.20 -13.81
CA ALA A 200 -1.73 16.95 -13.87
C ALA A 200 -1.40 15.46 -14.12
N LEU A 201 -2.39 14.58 -13.95
CA LEU A 201 -2.30 13.12 -14.17
C LEU A 201 -2.61 12.72 -15.62
N LEU A 202 -3.42 13.52 -16.33
CA LEU A 202 -3.99 13.25 -17.65
C LEU A 202 -3.26 14.04 -18.75
#